data_AF-A0A441Z8G2-F1
#
_entry.id   AF-A0A441Z8G2-F1
#
_cell.length_a   1.000
_cell.length_b   1.000
_cell.length_c   1.000
_cell.angle_alpha   90.00
_cell.angle_beta   90.00
_cell.angle_gamma   90.00
#
_symmetry.space_group_name_H-M   'P 1'
#
loop_
_entity.id
_entity.type
_entity.pdbx_description
1 polymer ?
#
loop_
_entity_poly.entity_id
_entity_poly.type
_entity_poly.pdbx_seq_one_letter_code
_entity_poly.pdbx_strand_id
1 'polypeptide(L)'
;MRELIRRHGASRAVLTEVIAALRRRSPAVALSDIDLPPVIGKRQGKCEADHFNPCPVCGQVFDMRDRRQAAWHAQPEHEPLDMEG
;
A
#
# COMPACT_ATOMS: atom_id res chain seq x y z
N MET A 1 12.57 -2.29 43.49
CA MET A 1 12.46 -1.94 42.05
C MET A 1 11.73 -3.05 41.27
N ARG A 2 10.44 -3.27 41.57
CA ARG A 2 9.53 -4.09 40.75
C ARG A 2 8.10 -3.53 40.83
N GLU A 3 8.01 -2.21 40.92
CA GLU A 3 6.77 -1.46 40.88
C GLU A 3 6.81 -0.59 39.63
N LEU A 4 6.73 -1.25 38.48
CA LEU A 4 6.71 -0.59 37.19
C LEU A 4 5.63 -1.26 36.32
N ILE A 5 4.60 -0.46 36.06
CA ILE A 5 3.60 -0.61 34.99
C ILE A 5 2.47 -1.61 35.29
N ARG A 6 1.57 -1.24 36.21
CA ARG A 6 0.15 -1.65 36.13
C ARG A 6 -0.63 -0.66 35.28
N ARG A 7 -0.24 -0.50 34.01
CA ARG A 7 -1.06 0.22 33.02
C ARG A 7 -1.69 -0.81 32.09
N HIS A 8 -3.01 -0.90 32.16
CA HIS A 8 -3.95 -1.59 31.27
C HIS A 8 -4.02 -3.12 31.36
N GLY A 9 -4.76 -3.61 32.35
CA GLY A 9 -5.41 -4.91 32.30
C GLY A 9 -6.92 -4.75 32.20
N ALA A 10 -7.42 -4.16 31.11
CA ALA A 10 -8.87 -4.20 30.88
C ALA A 10 -9.29 -5.66 30.78
N SER A 11 -10.18 -6.11 31.66
CA SER A 11 -10.65 -7.50 31.61
C SER A 11 -11.29 -7.76 30.25
N ARG A 12 -11.29 -9.03 29.80
CA ARG A 12 -11.95 -9.42 28.55
C ARG A 12 -13.41 -8.93 28.49
N ALA A 13 -14.08 -8.84 29.64
CA ALA A 13 -15.42 -8.28 29.77
C ALA A 13 -15.45 -6.76 29.44
N VAL A 14 -14.56 -5.97 30.03
CA VAL A 14 -14.45 -4.53 29.75
C VAL A 14 -14.14 -4.27 28.28
N LEU A 15 -13.22 -5.05 27.67
CA LEU A 15 -12.94 -4.93 26.24
C LEU A 15 -14.15 -5.29 25.38
N THR A 16 -14.90 -6.33 25.77
CA THR A 16 -16.12 -6.74 25.06
C THR A 16 -17.18 -5.65 25.13
N GLU A 17 -17.36 -5.01 26.28
CA GLU A 17 -18.31 -3.91 26.46
C GLU A 17 -17.93 -2.67 25.65
N VAL A 18 -16.64 -2.30 25.63
CA VAL A 18 -16.14 -1.18 24.83
C VAL A 18 -16.34 -1.44 23.33
N ILE A 19 -16.01 -2.65 22.85
CA ILE A 19 -16.23 -3.03 21.44
C ILE A 19 -17.73 -2.99 21.10
N ALA A 20 -18.59 -3.50 21.98
CA ALA A 20 -20.03 -3.47 21.77
C ALA A 20 -20.59 -2.03 21.76
N ALA A 21 -20.09 -1.15 22.63
CA ALA A 21 -20.47 0.26 22.65
C ALA A 21 -20.02 1.02 21.40
N LEU A 22 -18.81 0.75 20.89
CA LEU A 22 -18.32 1.34 19.64
C LEU A 22 -19.16 0.92 18.44
N ARG A 23 -19.58 -0.35 18.37
CA ARG A 23 -20.49 -0.85 17.31
C ARG A 23 -21.87 -0.21 17.36
N ARG A 24 -22.39 0.13 18.54
CA ARG A 24 -23.69 0.83 18.69
C ARG A 24 -23.63 2.32 18.31
N ARG A 25 -22.43 2.90 18.17
CA ARG A 25 -22.25 4.35 17.98
C ARG A 25 -22.06 4.76 16.52
N SER A 26 -21.70 3.84 15.63
CA SER A 26 -21.68 4.10 14.19
C SER A 26 -23.05 3.77 13.61
N PRO A 27 -23.84 4.76 13.15
CA PRO A 27 -24.98 4.44 12.30
C PRO A 27 -24.43 3.73 11.07
N ALA A 28 -24.94 2.54 10.78
CA ALA A 28 -24.74 1.93 9.47
C ALA A 28 -25.45 2.83 8.47
N VAL A 29 -24.71 3.75 7.85
CA VAL A 29 -25.20 4.51 6.71
C VAL A 29 -25.34 3.48 5.58
N ALA A 30 -26.55 3.31 5.04
CA ALA A 30 -26.69 2.44 3.90
C ALA A 30 -25.92 3.07 2.73
N LEU A 31 -25.33 2.24 1.86
CA LEU A 31 -24.64 2.76 0.67
C LEU A 31 -25.59 3.60 -0.21
N SER A 32 -26.91 3.34 -0.14
CA SER A 32 -27.96 4.14 -0.79
C SER A 32 -28.19 5.52 -0.18
N ASP A 33 -27.85 5.71 1.10
CA ASP A 33 -28.01 6.98 1.82
C ASP A 33 -26.79 7.89 1.60
N ILE A 34 -25.75 7.37 0.93
CA ILE A 34 -24.55 8.10 0.55
C ILE A 34 -24.77 8.66 -0.86
N ASP A 35 -25.28 9.89 -0.92
CA ASP A 35 -25.37 10.65 -2.17
C ASP A 35 -23.98 11.23 -2.51
N LEU A 36 -23.06 10.35 -2.91
CA LEU A 36 -21.73 10.76 -3.37
C LEU A 36 -21.85 11.20 -4.84
N PRO A 37 -21.36 12.40 -5.21
CA PRO A 37 -21.23 12.74 -6.62
C PRO A 37 -20.36 11.66 -7.30
N PRO A 38 -20.61 11.36 -8.58
CA PRO A 38 -19.76 10.44 -9.32
C PRO A 38 -18.31 10.88 -9.15
N VAL A 39 -17.46 9.97 -8.67
CA VAL A 39 -16.02 10.21 -8.61
C VAL A 39 -15.54 10.24 -10.06
N ILE A 40 -15.53 11.43 -10.65
CA ILE A 40 -14.91 11.68 -11.96
C ILE A 40 -13.40 11.70 -11.71
N GLY A 41 -12.83 10.50 -11.58
CA GLY A 41 -11.39 10.34 -11.54
C GLY A 41 -10.80 10.72 -12.89
N LYS A 42 -9.85 11.65 -12.92
CA LYS A 42 -8.95 11.75 -14.06
C LYS A 42 -8.13 10.47 -14.10
N ARG A 43 -8.08 9.77 -15.25
CA ARG A 43 -7.12 8.68 -15.46
C ARG A 43 -5.72 9.26 -15.22
N GLN A 44 -5.13 8.97 -14.08
CA GLN A 44 -3.72 9.26 -13.78
C GLN A 44 -2.83 8.12 -14.30
N GLY A 45 -3.14 7.60 -15.49
CA GLY A 45 -2.27 6.65 -16.16
C GLY A 45 -1.15 7.43 -16.84
N LYS A 46 0.10 7.10 -16.50
CA LYS A 46 1.22 7.45 -17.36
C LYS A 46 1.05 6.71 -18.70
N CYS A 47 1.58 7.24 -19.80
CA CYS A 47 1.56 6.50 -21.06
C CYS A 47 2.43 5.24 -20.92
N GLU A 48 2.18 4.20 -21.74
CA GLU A 48 2.93 2.94 -21.63
C GLU A 48 4.45 3.16 -21.74
N ALA A 49 4.87 4.14 -22.56
CA ALA A 49 6.28 4.50 -22.73
C ALA A 49 6.94 5.05 -21.45
N ASP A 50 6.19 5.69 -20.56
CA ASP A 50 6.72 6.31 -19.34
C ASP A 50 7.19 5.27 -18.29
N HIS A 51 6.87 4.00 -18.47
CA HIS A 51 7.30 2.92 -17.58
C HIS A 51 8.69 2.39 -17.93
N PHE A 52 9.17 2.64 -19.15
CA PHE A 52 10.47 2.19 -19.62
C PHE A 52 11.55 3.22 -19.31
N ASN A 53 12.59 2.80 -18.60
CA ASN A 53 13.67 3.67 -18.16
C ASN A 53 15.02 3.15 -18.65
N PRO A 54 15.89 4.00 -19.23
CA PRO A 54 17.26 3.61 -19.55
C PRO A 54 18.08 3.54 -18.25
N CYS A 55 18.75 2.42 -18.04
CA CYS A 55 19.66 2.28 -16.91
C CYS A 55 20.92 3.16 -17.11
N PRO A 56 21.30 4.00 -16.13
CA PRO A 56 22.51 4.83 -16.25
C PRO A 56 23.82 4.03 -16.13
N VAL A 57 23.76 2.78 -15.65
CA VAL A 57 24.94 1.92 -15.46
C VAL A 57 25.24 1.13 -16.73
N CYS A 58 24.26 0.38 -17.24
CA CYS A 58 24.47 -0.54 -18.38
C CYS A 58 23.80 -0.09 -19.68
N GLY A 59 23.01 0.98 -19.67
CA GLY A 59 22.32 1.51 -20.85
C GLY A 59 21.07 0.73 -21.29
N GLN A 60 20.78 -0.43 -20.70
CA GLN A 60 19.59 -1.21 -21.03
C GLN A 60 18.31 -0.48 -20.62
N VAL A 61 17.31 -0.49 -21.52
CA VAL A 61 15.96 -0.02 -21.22
C VAL A 61 15.20 -1.13 -20.50
N PHE A 62 14.67 -0.83 -19.32
CA PHE A 62 13.94 -1.79 -18.48
C PHE A 62 12.57 -1.25 -18.06
N ASP A 63 11.61 -2.14 -17.81
CA ASP A 63 10.27 -1.77 -17.32
C ASP A 63 10.29 -1.61 -15.80
N MET A 64 10.02 -0.41 -15.30
CA MET A 64 9.94 -0.12 -13.85
C MET A 64 8.80 -0.87 -13.14
N ARG A 65 7.79 -1.35 -13.87
CA ARG A 65 6.68 -2.15 -13.32
C ARG A 65 7.09 -3.60 -13.11
N ASP A 66 8.05 -4.09 -13.88
CA ASP A 66 8.63 -5.41 -13.65
C ASP A 66 9.59 -5.32 -12.46
N ARG A 67 9.10 -5.76 -11.30
CA ARG A 67 9.88 -5.76 -10.05
C ARG A 67 11.17 -6.57 -10.15
N ARG A 68 11.26 -7.56 -11.05
CA ARG A 68 12.50 -8.34 -11.24
C ARG A 68 13.55 -7.49 -11.92
N GLN A 69 13.17 -6.81 -13.01
CA GLN A 69 14.05 -5.89 -13.73
C GLN A 69 14.43 -4.71 -12.83
N ALA A 70 13.46 -4.06 -12.19
CA ALA A 70 13.72 -2.92 -11.32
C ALA A 70 14.65 -3.26 -10.14
N ALA A 71 14.49 -4.43 -9.53
CA ALA A 71 15.37 -4.88 -8.45
C ALA A 71 16.79 -5.19 -8.95
N TRP A 72 16.93 -5.78 -10.14
CA TRP A 72 18.22 -6.06 -10.75
C TRP A 72 18.99 -4.75 -11.05
N HIS A 73 18.33 -3.80 -11.71
CA HIS A 73 18.92 -2.51 -12.09
C HIS A 73 19.16 -1.55 -10.91
N ALA A 74 18.65 -1.86 -9.72
CA ALA A 74 18.96 -1.11 -8.51
C ALA A 74 20.37 -1.42 -7.94
N GLN A 75 21.00 -2.51 -8.37
CA GLN A 75 22.35 -2.87 -7.94
C GLN A 75 23.39 -2.05 -8.72
N PRO A 76 24.47 -1.54 -8.12
CA PRO A 76 25.44 -0.69 -8.83
C PRO A 76 26.30 -1.44 -9.86
N GLU A 77 26.51 -2.74 -9.70
CA GLU A 77 27.41 -3.58 -10.52
C GLU A 77 26.65 -4.68 -11.25
N HIS A 78 25.47 -4.36 -11.80
CA HIS A 78 24.70 -5.32 -12.60
C HIS A 78 25.11 -5.30 -14.07
N GLU A 79 24.96 -6.45 -14.74
CA GLU A 79 25.08 -6.57 -16.19
C GLU A 79 23.70 -6.49 -16.86
N PRO A 80 23.62 -6.22 -18.17
CA PRO A 80 22.36 -6.30 -18.90
C PRO A 80 21.68 -7.65 -18.74
N LEU A 81 20.36 -7.64 -18.52
CA LEU A 81 19.53 -8.85 -18.56
C LEU A 81 19.44 -9.37 -19.99
N ASP A 82 19.52 -10.69 -20.13
CA ASP A 82 19.17 -11.35 -21.37
C ASP A 82 17.67 -11.20 -21.63
N MET A 83 17.32 -10.58 -22.76
CA MET A 83 15.95 -10.30 -23.16
C MET A 83 15.41 -11.39 -24.11
N GLU A 84 16.22 -12.39 -24.45
CA GLU A 84 15.76 -13.56 -25.18
C GLU A 84 14.96 -14.48 -24.24
N GLY A 85 13.66 -14.51 -24.47
CA GLY A 85 12.71 -15.45 -23.86
C GLY A 85 11.84 -16.08 -24.92
#